data_AF-A0AAW1ISS8-F1
#
_entry.id   AF-A0AAW1ISS8-F1
#
_cell.length_a   1.000
_cell.length_b   1.000
_cell.length_c   1.000
_cell.angle_alpha   90.00
_cell.angle_beta   90.00
_cell.angle_gamma   90.00
#
_symmetry.space_group_name_H-M   'P 1'
#
loop_
_entity.id
_entity.type
_entity.pdbx_description
1 polymer ?
#
loop_
_entity_poly.entity_id
_entity_poly.type
_entity_poly.pdbx_seq_one_letter_code
_entity_poly.pdbx_strand_id
1 'polypeptide(L)'
;MDESSMSQFVASFGQIRWGVLFDSVDVDSVADFLLNSYRTLIDIHFPLKKVRIRGNSDYPVRWFNAELRKMRNTVEAMRLVYTVTGDAMDKTAYDAFRKVYRNAIQTTKKRAYASFIEDSSHKSRDIWRIINFEGNRKARVNPVDIGVDELNYFFVTYADNLVSSLTGSNVDALDYLKYVPKPVNSFCLLSVTNTEVSHAIGTLSCSKSSDIYGINSDVDAENRFLYS
;
A
#
# COMPACT_ATOMS: atom_id res chain seq x y z
N MET A 1 13.30 -18.08 13.28
CA MET A 1 13.62 -19.31 14.02
C MET A 1 14.51 -18.86 15.16
N ASP A 2 14.16 -19.19 16.40
CA ASP A 2 14.92 -18.73 17.57
C ASP A 2 16.25 -19.50 17.64
N GLU A 3 17.38 -18.78 17.66
CA GLU A 3 18.73 -19.37 17.74
C GLU A 3 18.93 -20.17 19.03
N SER A 4 18.19 -19.81 20.10
CA SER A 4 18.23 -20.52 21.37
C SER A 4 17.60 -21.92 21.27
N SER A 5 16.43 -22.03 20.62
CA SER A 5 15.74 -23.31 20.43
C SER A 5 16.52 -24.28 19.55
N MET A 6 17.23 -23.77 18.53
CA MET A 6 18.06 -24.59 17.66
C MET A 6 19.27 -25.18 18.42
N SER A 7 19.90 -24.38 19.28
CA SER A 7 21.05 -24.82 20.08
C SER A 7 20.66 -25.90 21.11
N GLN A 8 19.49 -25.76 21.73
CA GLN A 8 18.96 -26.75 22.67
C GLN A 8 18.55 -28.06 21.96
N PHE A 9 17.98 -27.97 20.76
CA PHE A 9 17.66 -29.13 19.93
C PHE A 9 18.92 -29.96 19.62
N VAL A 10 20.00 -29.33 19.18
CA VAL A 10 21.26 -30.02 18.85
C VAL A 10 21.84 -30.71 20.08
N ALA A 11 21.81 -30.05 21.25
CA ALA A 11 22.28 -30.64 22.50
C ALA A 11 21.47 -31.88 22.91
N SER A 12 20.13 -31.83 22.83
CA SER A 12 19.26 -32.97 23.14
C SER A 12 19.37 -34.09 22.11
N PHE A 13 19.57 -33.77 20.83
CA PHE A 13 19.79 -34.76 19.77
C PHE A 13 21.08 -35.56 19.99
N GLY A 14 22.14 -34.90 20.47
CA GLY A 14 23.40 -35.55 20.82
C GLY A 14 23.32 -36.49 22.03
N GLN A 15 22.28 -36.39 22.86
CA GLN A 15 22.08 -37.23 24.05
C GLN A 15 21.29 -38.51 23.76
N ILE A 16 20.74 -38.68 22.56
CA ILE A 16 20.03 -39.90 22.17
C ILE A 16 21.02 -41.06 22.08
N ARG A 17 20.67 -42.18 22.72
CA ARG A 17 21.47 -43.41 22.67
C ARG A 17 21.23 -44.14 21.35
N TRP A 18 21.97 -43.74 20.32
CA TRP A 18 21.89 -44.32 18.97
C TRP A 18 22.34 -45.78 18.87
N GLY A 19 23.04 -46.31 19.87
CA GLY A 19 23.49 -47.71 19.92
C GLY A 19 22.36 -48.73 19.74
N VAL A 20 21.14 -48.39 20.16
CA VAL A 20 19.95 -49.25 20.03
C VAL A 20 19.62 -49.58 18.56
N LEU A 21 20.03 -48.72 17.60
CA LEU A 21 19.82 -48.95 16.17
C LEU A 21 20.68 -50.10 15.62
N PHE A 22 21.82 -50.39 16.26
CA PHE A 22 22.77 -51.42 15.82
C PHE A 22 22.52 -52.78 16.49
N ASP A 23 21.76 -52.79 17.58
CA ASP A 23 21.45 -53.99 18.38
C ASP A 23 20.10 -54.63 18.00
N SER A 24 19.25 -53.92 17.24
CA SER A 24 17.91 -54.36 16.85
C SER A 24 17.91 -55.18 15.56
N VAL A 25 17.18 -56.30 15.57
CA VAL A 25 17.04 -57.22 14.42
C VAL A 25 15.93 -56.77 13.45
N ASP A 26 14.99 -55.96 13.92
CA ASP A 26 13.81 -55.54 13.17
C ASP A 26 13.96 -54.11 12.59
N VAL A 27 13.86 -54.01 11.27
CA VAL A 27 14.03 -52.76 10.53
C VAL A 27 12.90 -51.77 10.80
N ASP A 28 11.68 -52.27 11.03
CA ASP A 28 10.52 -51.41 11.31
C ASP A 28 10.67 -50.77 12.69
N SER A 29 11.09 -51.54 13.69
CA SER A 29 11.41 -51.03 15.04
C SER A 29 12.51 -49.95 15.04
N VAL A 30 13.53 -50.09 14.18
CA VAL A 30 14.60 -49.09 13.98
C VAL A 30 14.02 -47.79 13.39
N ALA A 31 13.21 -47.91 12.35
CA ALA A 31 12.58 -46.78 11.69
C ALA A 31 11.64 -46.03 12.65
N ASP A 32 10.85 -46.76 13.43
CA ASP A 32 9.95 -46.20 14.44
C ASP A 32 10.72 -45.49 15.55
N PHE A 33 11.79 -46.09 16.07
CA PHE A 33 12.63 -45.44 17.09
C PHE A 33 13.21 -44.11 16.58
N LEU A 34 13.72 -44.11 15.34
CA LEU A 34 14.31 -42.90 14.74
C LEU A 34 13.25 -41.82 14.51
N LEU A 35 12.11 -42.17 13.92
CA LEU A 35 11.02 -41.23 13.66
C LEU A 35 10.41 -40.69 14.96
N ASN A 36 10.22 -41.53 15.97
CA ASN A 36 9.65 -41.13 17.26
C ASN A 36 10.63 -40.25 18.06
N SER A 37 11.93 -40.56 18.03
CA SER A 37 12.96 -39.73 18.66
C SER A 37 13.00 -38.34 18.03
N TYR A 38 12.96 -38.26 16.70
CA TYR A 38 12.97 -36.99 15.98
C TYR A 38 11.69 -36.19 16.22
N ARG A 39 10.51 -36.81 16.14
CA ARG A 39 9.22 -36.17 16.43
C ARG A 39 9.18 -35.61 17.85
N THR A 40 9.62 -36.40 18.83
CA THR A 40 9.64 -35.97 20.25
C THR A 40 10.52 -34.74 20.44
N LEU A 41 11.72 -34.71 19.85
CA LEU A 41 12.61 -33.55 19.94
C LEU A 41 12.04 -32.32 19.22
N ILE A 42 11.36 -32.52 18.08
CA ILE A 42 10.67 -31.43 17.40
C ILE A 42 9.57 -30.84 18.26
N ASP A 43 8.74 -31.68 18.88
CA ASP A 43 7.63 -31.20 19.70
C ASP A 43 8.11 -30.45 20.95
N ILE A 44 9.24 -30.85 21.52
CA ILE A 44 9.87 -30.20 22.68
C ILE A 44 10.47 -28.84 22.30
N HIS A 45 11.32 -28.80 21.28
CA HIS A 45 12.13 -27.62 20.96
C HIS A 45 11.44 -26.67 19.98
N PHE A 46 10.51 -27.17 19.17
CA PHE A 46 9.74 -26.42 18.19
C PHE A 46 8.23 -26.62 18.37
N PRO A 47 7.68 -26.34 19.57
CA PRO A 47 6.27 -26.57 19.84
C PRO A 47 5.40 -25.76 18.88
N LEU A 48 4.38 -26.42 18.32
CA LEU A 48 3.41 -25.78 17.42
C LEU A 48 2.64 -24.71 18.18
N LYS A 49 2.98 -23.45 17.93
CA LYS A 49 2.25 -22.32 18.50
C LYS A 49 0.98 -22.10 17.68
N LYS A 50 -0.18 -22.14 18.33
CA LYS A 50 -1.43 -21.67 17.75
C LYS A 50 -1.31 -20.17 17.50
N VAL A 51 -0.99 -19.80 16.26
CA VAL A 51 -1.01 -18.40 15.85
C VAL A 51 -2.47 -18.00 15.69
N ARG A 52 -2.90 -16.99 16.44
CA ARG A 52 -4.19 -16.36 16.19
C ARG A 52 -4.09 -15.63 14.85
N ILE A 53 -4.51 -16.30 13.78
CA ILE A 53 -4.70 -15.66 12.49
C ILE A 53 -5.80 -14.62 12.74
N ARG A 54 -5.44 -13.33 12.74
CA ARG A 54 -6.45 -12.27 12.69
C ARG A 54 -7.28 -12.58 11.45
N GLY A 55 -8.56 -12.92 11.64
CA GLY A 55 -9.43 -13.20 10.52
C GLY A 55 -9.43 -12.01 9.56
N ASN A 56 -9.82 -12.23 8.30
CA ASN A 56 -10.01 -11.20 7.27
C ASN A 56 -11.00 -10.08 7.65
N SER A 57 -11.42 -9.97 8.91
CA SER A 57 -12.32 -8.96 9.47
C SER A 57 -11.82 -7.52 9.27
N ASP A 58 -10.50 -7.31 9.21
CA ASP A 58 -9.93 -5.96 8.97
C ASP A 58 -9.90 -5.57 7.50
N TYR A 59 -10.10 -6.51 6.57
CA TYR A 59 -10.17 -6.18 5.15
C TYR A 59 -11.53 -5.58 4.83
N PRO A 60 -11.61 -4.34 4.32
CA PRO A 60 -12.89 -3.72 3.97
C PRO A 60 -13.61 -4.50 2.86
N VAL A 61 -12.88 -5.18 1.98
CA VAL A 61 -13.44 -5.93 0.85
C VAL A 61 -12.70 -7.25 0.64
N ARG A 62 -13.45 -8.35 0.50
CA ARG A 62 -12.92 -9.67 0.13
C ARG A 62 -12.79 -9.81 -1.39
N TRP A 63 -11.61 -9.51 -1.91
CA TRP A 63 -11.32 -9.65 -3.36
C TRP A 63 -10.63 -10.98 -3.72
N PHE A 64 -9.99 -11.65 -2.76
CA PHE A 64 -9.26 -12.90 -3.02
C PHE A 64 -10.22 -14.10 -3.04
N ASN A 65 -10.37 -14.75 -4.19
CA ASN A 65 -11.35 -15.80 -4.44
C ASN A 65 -10.70 -17.18 -4.72
N ALA A 66 -11.55 -18.19 -4.96
CA ALA A 66 -11.10 -19.56 -5.21
C ALA A 66 -10.28 -19.68 -6.52
N GLU A 67 -10.63 -18.92 -7.55
CA GLU A 67 -9.91 -18.93 -8.83
C GLU A 67 -8.50 -18.37 -8.70
N LEU A 68 -8.33 -17.23 -8.02
CA LEU A 68 -7.00 -16.69 -7.71
C LEU A 68 -6.17 -17.66 -6.85
N ARG A 69 -6.81 -18.42 -5.97
CA ARG A 69 -6.14 -19.48 -5.20
C ARG A 69 -5.64 -20.61 -6.10
N LYS A 70 -6.45 -21.08 -7.04
CA LYS A 70 -6.03 -22.08 -8.04
C LYS A 70 -4.84 -21.56 -8.85
N MET A 71 -4.94 -20.35 -9.38
CA MET A 71 -3.85 -19.72 -10.14
C MET A 71 -2.56 -19.60 -9.33
N ARG A 72 -2.64 -19.19 -8.06
CA ARG A 72 -1.48 -19.15 -7.16
C ARG A 72 -0.81 -20.52 -7.05
N ASN A 73 -1.60 -21.57 -6.80
CA ASN A 73 -1.09 -22.92 -6.65
C ASN A 73 -0.44 -23.41 -7.95
N THR A 74 -1.02 -23.08 -9.11
CA THR A 74 -0.42 -23.38 -10.42
C THR A 74 0.91 -22.65 -10.62
N VAL A 75 1.01 -21.36 -10.25
CA VAL A 75 2.28 -20.61 -10.32
C VAL A 75 3.36 -21.25 -9.45
N GLU A 76 3.02 -21.66 -8.23
CA GLU A 76 3.97 -22.33 -7.32
C GLU A 76 4.39 -23.71 -7.86
N ALA A 77 3.46 -24.47 -8.44
CA ALA A 77 3.77 -25.75 -9.07
C ALA A 77 4.70 -25.58 -10.27
N MET A 78 4.44 -24.60 -11.16
CA MET A 78 5.30 -24.29 -12.30
C MET A 78 6.69 -23.81 -11.86
N ARG A 79 6.75 -23.03 -10.77
CA ARG A 79 8.02 -22.62 -10.18
C ARG A 79 8.83 -23.82 -9.70
N LEU A 80 8.18 -24.78 -9.06
CA LEU A 80 8.83 -26.01 -8.60
C LEU A 80 9.38 -26.80 -9.79
N VAL A 81 8.57 -27.00 -10.83
CA VAL A 81 9.00 -27.70 -12.06
C VAL A 81 10.23 -27.04 -12.66
N TYR A 82 10.18 -25.73 -12.94
CA TYR A 82 11.32 -24.98 -13.46
C TYR A 82 12.57 -25.10 -12.56
N THR A 83 12.40 -25.07 -11.24
CA THR A 83 13.53 -25.18 -10.30
C THR A 83 14.19 -26.56 -10.34
N VAL A 84 13.41 -27.62 -10.63
CA VAL A 84 13.89 -29.00 -10.72
C VAL A 84 14.47 -29.31 -12.09
N THR A 85 13.81 -28.89 -13.17
CA THR A 85 14.23 -29.19 -14.55
C THR A 85 15.35 -28.29 -15.03
N GLY A 86 15.36 -27.02 -14.60
CA GLY A 86 16.31 -26.01 -15.08
C GLY A 86 16.10 -25.59 -16.53
N ASP A 87 15.02 -26.05 -17.18
CA ASP A 87 14.75 -25.79 -18.59
C ASP A 87 14.30 -24.34 -18.83
N ALA A 88 14.83 -23.75 -19.90
CA ALA A 88 14.44 -22.43 -20.38
C ALA A 88 12.97 -22.39 -20.81
N MET A 89 12.43 -23.48 -21.39
CA MET A 89 11.02 -23.52 -21.80
C MET A 89 10.07 -23.46 -20.59
N ASP A 90 10.37 -24.22 -19.54
CA ASP A 90 9.61 -24.21 -18.29
C ASP A 90 9.65 -22.84 -17.61
N LYS A 91 10.81 -22.16 -17.65
CA LYS A 91 10.96 -20.80 -17.16
C LYS A 91 10.06 -19.82 -17.92
N THR A 92 10.06 -19.89 -19.24
CA THR A 92 9.20 -19.03 -20.08
C THR A 92 7.73 -19.27 -19.80
N ALA A 93 7.30 -20.53 -19.67
CA ALA A 93 5.92 -20.88 -19.32
C ALA A 93 5.53 -20.34 -17.93
N TYR A 94 6.40 -20.49 -16.93
CA TYR A 94 6.22 -19.93 -15.60
C TYR A 94 6.07 -18.41 -15.63
N ASP A 95 6.97 -17.69 -16.31
CA ASP A 95 6.94 -16.23 -16.37
C ASP A 95 5.68 -15.71 -17.08
N ALA A 96 5.27 -16.38 -18.16
CA ALA A 96 4.04 -16.07 -18.87
C ALA A 96 2.81 -16.26 -17.96
N PHE A 97 2.70 -17.40 -17.29
CA PHE A 97 1.56 -17.68 -16.40
C PHE A 97 1.56 -16.77 -15.16
N ARG A 98 2.73 -16.45 -14.61
CA ARG A 98 2.89 -15.49 -13.51
C ARG A 98 2.39 -14.10 -13.90
N LYS A 99 2.64 -13.66 -15.13
CA LYS A 99 2.11 -12.39 -15.67
C LYS A 99 0.57 -12.43 -15.72
N VAL A 100 -0.01 -13.51 -16.22
CA VAL A 100 -1.47 -13.70 -16.24
C VAL A 100 -2.06 -13.65 -14.83
N TYR A 101 -1.44 -14.34 -13.87
CA TYR A 101 -1.87 -14.31 -12.47
C TYR A 101 -1.80 -12.90 -11.85
N ARG A 102 -0.71 -12.15 -12.08
CA ARG A 102 -0.59 -10.76 -11.61
C ARG A 102 -1.70 -9.88 -12.17
N ASN A 103 -1.99 -10.01 -13.47
CA ASN A 103 -3.07 -9.26 -14.12
C ASN A 103 -4.43 -9.64 -13.52
N ALA A 104 -4.69 -10.93 -13.30
CA ALA A 104 -5.92 -11.42 -12.69
C ALA A 104 -6.12 -10.88 -11.26
N ILE A 105 -5.05 -10.78 -10.47
CA ILE A 105 -5.10 -10.13 -9.15
C ILE A 105 -5.52 -8.67 -9.29
N GLN A 106 -4.87 -7.91 -10.16
CA GLN A 106 -5.14 -6.49 -10.33
C GLN A 106 -6.58 -6.22 -10.78
N THR A 107 -7.07 -6.95 -11.79
CA THR A 107 -8.43 -6.80 -12.30
C THR A 107 -9.48 -7.23 -11.30
N THR A 108 -9.30 -8.37 -10.64
CA THR A 108 -10.24 -8.85 -9.61
C THR A 108 -10.31 -7.89 -8.43
N LYS A 109 -9.16 -7.40 -7.97
CA LYS A 109 -9.08 -6.43 -6.87
C LYS A 109 -9.76 -5.11 -7.24
N LYS A 110 -9.48 -4.58 -8.43
CA LYS A 110 -10.12 -3.35 -8.94
C LYS A 110 -11.64 -3.50 -9.01
N ARG A 111 -12.13 -4.60 -9.58
CA ARG A 111 -13.57 -4.89 -9.68
C ARG A 111 -14.22 -4.97 -8.30
N ALA A 112 -13.61 -5.70 -7.36
CA ALA A 112 -14.16 -5.84 -6.02
C ALA A 112 -14.29 -4.50 -5.28
N TYR A 113 -13.28 -3.63 -5.39
CA TYR A 113 -13.35 -2.27 -4.81
C TYR A 113 -14.38 -1.39 -5.50
N ALA A 114 -14.47 -1.43 -6.82
CA ALA A 114 -15.47 -0.68 -7.56
C ALA A 114 -16.89 -1.06 -7.11
N SER A 115 -17.21 -2.36 -7.11
CA SER A 115 -18.51 -2.85 -6.65
C SER A 115 -18.80 -2.46 -5.20
N PHE A 116 -17.82 -2.57 -4.29
CA PHE A 116 -18.01 -2.16 -2.91
C PHE A 116 -18.30 -0.66 -2.74
N ILE A 117 -17.66 0.20 -3.52
CA ILE A 117 -17.91 1.65 -3.48
C ILE A 117 -19.26 1.98 -4.12
N GLU A 118 -19.63 1.30 -5.20
CA GLU A 118 -20.94 1.47 -5.87
C GLU A 118 -22.10 1.11 -4.95
N ASP A 119 -21.97 0.00 -4.22
CA ASP A 119 -22.97 -0.53 -3.28
C ASP A 119 -22.99 0.21 -1.92
N SER A 120 -22.04 1.13 -1.68
CA SER A 120 -21.90 1.83 -0.40
C SER A 120 -22.94 2.95 -0.23
N SER A 121 -23.54 3.01 0.97
CA SER A 121 -24.38 4.14 1.39
C SER A 121 -23.59 5.44 1.64
N HIS A 122 -22.29 5.34 1.93
CA HIS A 122 -21.41 6.47 2.24
C HIS A 122 -20.09 6.38 1.47
N LYS A 123 -20.16 6.63 0.16
CA LYS A 123 -19.05 6.47 -0.80
C LYS A 123 -17.74 7.14 -0.34
N SER A 124 -17.78 8.41 0.07
CA SER A 124 -16.58 9.14 0.51
C SER A 124 -15.88 8.45 1.70
N ARG A 125 -16.64 8.09 2.74
CA ARG A 125 -16.10 7.40 3.92
C ARG A 125 -15.47 6.05 3.54
N ASP A 126 -16.15 5.29 2.70
CA ASP A 126 -15.73 3.93 2.36
C ASP A 126 -14.55 3.91 1.38
N ILE A 127 -14.43 4.92 0.50
CA ILE A 127 -13.23 5.19 -0.29
C ILE A 127 -12.04 5.47 0.63
N TRP A 128 -12.19 6.39 1.59
CA TRP A 128 -11.11 6.70 2.55
C TRP A 128 -10.75 5.49 3.42
N ARG A 129 -11.72 4.64 3.78
CA ARG A 129 -11.45 3.38 4.46
C ARG A 129 -10.58 2.44 3.61
N ILE A 130 -10.85 2.31 2.30
CA ILE A 130 -10.01 1.52 1.38
C ILE A 130 -8.60 2.13 1.28
N ILE A 131 -8.50 3.44 1.10
CA ILE A 131 -7.21 4.16 0.96
C ILE A 131 -6.37 3.96 2.22
N ASN A 132 -6.94 4.21 3.40
CA ASN A 132 -6.23 4.04 4.66
C ASN A 132 -5.82 2.58 4.89
N PHE A 133 -6.65 1.62 4.48
CA PHE A 133 -6.32 0.20 4.57
C PHE A 133 -5.13 -0.18 3.67
N GLU A 134 -5.14 0.25 2.40
CA GLU A 134 -4.06 -0.06 1.45
C GLU A 134 -2.79 0.77 1.70
N GLY A 135 -2.93 2.00 2.17
CA GLY A 135 -1.87 2.97 2.44
C GLY A 135 -1.15 2.75 3.78
N ASN A 136 -1.77 2.14 4.79
CA ASN A 136 -1.13 1.81 6.07
C ASN A 136 -0.07 0.70 6.00
N ARG A 137 0.28 0.23 4.81
CA ARG A 137 1.50 -0.55 4.63
C ARG A 137 2.65 0.39 4.93
N LYS A 138 3.27 0.26 6.11
CA LYS A 138 4.48 0.99 6.50
C LYS A 138 5.42 1.05 5.30
N ALA A 139 5.40 2.16 4.58
CA ALA A 139 6.32 2.36 3.48
C ALA A 139 7.69 2.31 4.14
N ARG A 140 8.60 1.51 3.58
CA ARG A 140 10.00 1.74 3.86
C ARG A 140 10.29 3.07 3.21
N VAL A 141 10.16 4.15 3.99
CA VAL A 141 10.63 5.46 3.60
C VAL A 141 12.14 5.29 3.55
N ASN A 142 12.65 4.99 2.36
CA ASN A 142 14.07 5.16 2.13
C ASN A 142 14.30 6.66 2.30
N PRO A 143 15.15 7.09 3.24
CA PRO A 143 15.49 8.49 3.34
C PRO A 143 16.03 8.91 1.98
N VAL A 144 15.33 9.83 1.34
CA VAL A 144 15.80 10.48 0.13
C VAL A 144 16.84 11.48 0.61
N ASP A 145 18.10 11.17 0.34
CA ASP A 145 19.23 12.04 0.66
C ASP A 145 19.33 13.12 -0.43
N ILE A 146 18.39 14.06 -0.41
CA ILE A 146 18.45 15.28 -1.22
C ILE A 146 18.61 16.44 -0.26
N GLY A 147 19.69 17.21 -0.43
CA GLY A 147 19.93 18.40 0.37
C GLY A 147 18.85 19.45 0.14
N VAL A 148 18.49 20.20 1.18
CA VAL A 148 17.50 21.29 1.10
C VAL A 148 17.89 22.30 0.02
N ASP A 149 19.18 22.58 -0.13
CA ASP A 149 19.69 23.50 -1.14
C ASP A 149 19.57 22.95 -2.56
N GLU A 150 19.77 21.65 -2.75
CA GLU A 150 19.61 20.98 -4.05
C GLU A 150 18.13 20.97 -4.47
N LEU A 151 17.23 20.72 -3.52
CA LEU A 151 15.79 20.79 -3.74
C LEU A 151 15.34 22.22 -4.08
N ASN A 152 15.80 23.22 -3.32
CA ASN A 152 15.49 24.62 -3.59
C ASN A 152 16.04 25.06 -4.95
N TYR A 153 17.29 24.71 -5.27
CA TYR A 153 17.89 25.02 -6.56
C TYR A 153 17.11 24.40 -7.72
N PHE A 154 16.68 23.13 -7.57
CA PHE A 154 15.82 22.49 -8.56
C PHE A 154 14.54 23.30 -8.81
N PHE A 155 13.79 23.66 -7.76
CA PHE A 155 12.52 24.37 -7.95
C PHE A 155 12.68 25.80 -8.44
N VAL A 156 13.73 26.50 -8.03
CA VAL A 156 14.03 27.86 -8.52
C VAL A 156 14.42 27.83 -9.99
N THR A 157 15.27 26.88 -10.40
CA THR A 157 15.80 26.83 -11.78
C THR A 157 14.91 26.07 -12.75
N TYR A 158 13.94 25.28 -12.28
CA TYR A 158 13.08 24.46 -13.14
C TYR A 158 12.34 25.28 -14.19
N ALA A 159 11.77 26.42 -13.78
CA ALA A 159 11.02 27.29 -14.68
C ALA A 159 11.93 27.88 -15.78
N ASP A 160 13.12 28.38 -15.41
CA ASP A 160 14.07 28.96 -16.36
C ASP A 160 14.64 27.91 -17.32
N ASN A 161 14.94 26.71 -16.81
CA ASN A 161 15.38 25.57 -17.61
C ASN A 161 14.28 25.12 -18.58
N LEU A 162 13.02 25.14 -18.15
CA LEU A 162 11.89 24.77 -18.99
C LEU A 162 11.68 25.82 -20.09
N VAL A 163 11.68 27.11 -19.74
CA VAL A 163 11.53 28.21 -20.71
C VAL A 163 12.67 28.22 -21.73
N SER A 164 13.91 28.02 -21.31
CA SER A 164 15.07 27.95 -22.22
C SER A 164 15.05 26.70 -23.12
N SER A 165 14.41 25.60 -22.69
CA SER A 165 14.25 24.40 -23.51
C SER A 165 13.16 24.52 -24.58
N LEU A 166 12.23 25.47 -24.44
CA LEU A 166 11.19 25.72 -25.42
C LEU A 166 11.77 26.53 -26.59
N THR A 167 11.59 26.04 -27.82
CA THR A 167 11.92 26.82 -29.02
C THR A 167 11.05 28.06 -29.08
N GLY A 168 11.65 29.25 -29.23
CA GLY A 168 10.93 30.51 -29.34
C GLY A 168 9.87 30.44 -30.44
N SER A 169 8.59 30.44 -30.05
CA SER A 169 7.47 30.59 -30.97
C SER A 169 7.46 32.04 -31.46
N ASN A 170 7.51 32.24 -32.78
CA ASN A 170 7.37 33.57 -33.39
C ASN A 170 5.89 34.00 -33.52
N VAL A 171 4.99 33.33 -32.79
CA VAL A 171 3.54 33.55 -32.81
C VAL A 171 3.11 34.02 -31.42
N ASP A 172 2.44 35.16 -31.38
CA ASP A 172 1.89 35.73 -30.15
C ASP A 172 0.77 34.82 -29.62
N ALA A 173 0.73 34.59 -28.30
CA ALA A 173 -0.35 33.85 -27.65
C ALA A 173 -1.74 34.44 -28.00
N LEU A 174 -1.81 35.75 -28.21
CA LEU A 174 -3.03 36.44 -28.63
C LEU A 174 -3.48 36.09 -30.05
N ASP A 175 -2.58 35.65 -30.93
CA ASP A 175 -2.94 35.21 -32.28
C ASP A 175 -3.81 33.95 -32.26
N TYR A 176 -3.59 33.05 -31.30
CA TYR A 176 -4.43 31.86 -31.13
C TYR A 176 -5.82 32.19 -30.57
N LEU A 177 -5.97 33.32 -29.87
CA LEU A 177 -7.24 33.76 -29.30
C LEU A 177 -8.14 34.47 -30.34
N LYS A 178 -7.60 34.87 -31.50
CA LYS A 178 -8.37 35.54 -32.57
C LYS A 178 -9.51 34.67 -33.12
N TYR A 179 -9.34 33.35 -33.11
CA TYR A 179 -10.31 32.38 -33.64
C TYR A 179 -11.18 31.74 -32.56
N VAL A 180 -10.94 32.05 -31.28
CA VAL A 180 -11.76 31.53 -30.19
C VAL A 180 -13.06 32.34 -30.16
N PRO A 181 -14.24 31.71 -30.34
CA PRO A 181 -15.50 32.41 -30.22
C PRO A 181 -15.59 32.99 -28.81
N LYS A 182 -15.77 34.31 -28.72
CA LYS A 182 -15.92 34.98 -27.42
C LYS A 182 -17.11 34.33 -26.70
N PRO A 183 -16.95 33.95 -25.42
CA PRO A 183 -18.05 33.36 -24.67
C PRO A 183 -19.21 34.36 -24.67
N VAL A 184 -20.40 33.85 -25.00
CA VAL A 184 -21.64 34.65 -25.06
C VAL A 184 -21.95 35.27 -23.69
N ASN A 185 -21.49 34.61 -22.63
CA ASN A 185 -21.64 35.05 -21.25
C ASN A 185 -20.27 35.35 -20.67
N SER A 186 -20.09 36.58 -20.18
CA SER A 186 -18.95 36.97 -19.36
C SER A 186 -19.41 37.01 -17.90
N PHE A 187 -18.54 36.66 -16.96
CA PHE A 187 -18.77 36.97 -15.55
C PHE A 187 -18.07 38.28 -15.22
N CYS A 188 -18.74 39.12 -14.46
CA CYS A 188 -18.16 40.32 -13.88
C CYS A 188 -18.26 40.17 -12.36
N LEU A 189 -17.19 40.54 -11.66
CA LEU A 189 -17.29 40.69 -10.21
C LEU A 189 -18.15 41.91 -9.94
N LEU A 190 -19.25 41.72 -9.23
CA LEU A 190 -20.11 42.81 -8.80
C LEU A 190 -19.47 43.53 -7.62
N SER A 191 -19.77 44.82 -7.48
CA SER A 191 -19.39 45.57 -6.28
C SER A 191 -20.06 44.95 -5.06
N VAL A 192 -19.28 44.58 -4.06
CA VAL A 192 -19.79 43.98 -2.82
C VAL A 192 -20.20 45.10 -1.86
N THR A 193 -21.37 44.97 -1.25
CA THR A 193 -21.87 45.90 -0.23
C THR A 193 -21.34 45.52 1.16
N ASN A 194 -21.21 46.50 2.06
CA ASN A 194 -20.79 46.24 3.44
C ASN A 194 -21.69 45.21 4.15
N THR A 195 -22.99 45.22 3.84
CA THR A 195 -23.96 44.26 4.38
C THR A 195 -23.70 42.83 3.93
N GLU A 196 -23.29 42.61 2.67
CA GLU A 196 -22.94 41.28 2.16
C GLU A 196 -21.65 40.76 2.78
N VAL A 197 -20.66 41.64 2.99
CA VAL A 197 -19.43 41.30 3.70
C VAL A 197 -19.73 40.89 5.15
N SER A 198 -20.52 41.68 5.88
CA SER A 198 -20.91 41.36 7.26
C SER A 198 -21.69 40.05 7.35
N HIS A 199 -22.60 39.79 6.42
CA HIS A 199 -23.33 38.52 6.36
C HIS A 199 -22.39 37.34 6.08
N ALA A 200 -21.47 37.46 5.13
CA ALA A 200 -20.49 36.43 4.81
C ALA A 200 -19.59 36.11 6.02
N ILE A 201 -19.08 37.14 6.71
CA ILE A 201 -18.30 36.98 7.96
C ILE A 201 -19.15 36.28 9.03
N GLY A 202 -20.45 36.58 9.12
CA GLY A 202 -21.40 35.91 9.99
C GLY A 202 -21.49 34.39 9.77
N THR A 203 -21.39 33.96 8.51
CA THR A 203 -21.47 32.55 8.10
C THR A 203 -20.18 31.75 8.27
N LEU A 204 -19.04 32.40 8.53
CA LEU A 204 -17.78 31.70 8.76
C LEU A 204 -17.85 30.90 10.07
N SER A 205 -17.43 29.63 10.01
CA SER A 205 -17.37 28.76 11.18
C SER A 205 -16.17 29.13 12.06
N CYS A 206 -16.39 29.32 13.37
CA CYS A 206 -15.33 29.49 14.37
C CYS A 206 -14.46 28.22 14.45
N SER A 207 -13.37 28.22 13.69
CA SER A 207 -12.31 27.22 13.77
C SER A 207 -11.11 27.80 14.51
N LYS A 208 -10.41 26.94 15.27
CA LYS A 208 -9.18 27.29 15.99
C LYS A 208 -7.91 27.25 15.12
N SER A 209 -8.07 27.06 13.82
CA SER A 209 -6.96 27.04 12.88
C SER A 209 -6.50 28.46 12.60
N SER A 210 -5.22 28.75 12.83
CA SER A 210 -4.60 30.05 12.59
C SER A 210 -3.81 30.05 11.27
N ASP A 211 -3.78 31.18 10.59
CA ASP A 211 -2.92 31.40 9.42
C ASP A 211 -1.45 31.67 9.82
N ILE A 212 -0.61 31.96 8.83
CA ILE A 212 0.83 32.27 9.04
C ILE A 212 1.07 33.56 9.83
N TYR A 213 0.04 34.40 9.98
CA TYR A 213 0.07 35.65 10.74
C TYR A 213 -0.62 35.51 12.11
N GLY A 214 -1.11 34.32 12.45
CA GLY A 214 -1.78 34.05 13.73
C GLY A 214 -3.25 34.47 13.77
N ILE A 215 -3.84 34.87 12.64
CA ILE A 215 -5.26 35.23 12.56
C ILE A 215 -6.07 33.94 12.50
N ASN A 216 -7.13 33.86 13.31
CA ASN A 216 -8.09 32.77 13.25
C ASN A 216 -9.52 33.32 13.23
N SER A 217 -10.46 32.49 12.79
CA SER A 217 -11.88 32.84 12.71
C SER A 217 -12.56 33.13 14.05
N ASP A 218 -11.89 32.85 15.18
CA ASP A 218 -12.38 33.12 16.54
C ASP A 218 -12.07 34.58 16.95
N VAL A 219 -10.89 35.09 16.59
CA VAL A 219 -10.47 36.48 16.82
C VAL A 219 -11.34 37.47 16.03
N ASP A 220 -11.78 37.08 14.82
CA ASP A 220 -12.72 37.89 14.03
C ASP A 220 -14.14 37.90 14.60
N ALA A 221 -14.51 36.89 15.42
CA ALA A 221 -15.81 36.83 16.06
C ALA A 221 -15.92 37.78 17.28
N GLU A 222 -14.82 38.08 17.97
CA GLU A 222 -14.80 39.06 19.09
C GLU A 222 -15.12 40.49 18.63
N ASN A 223 -14.77 40.85 17.39
CA ASN A 223 -15.14 42.14 16.79
C ASN A 223 -16.62 42.24 16.37
N ARG A 224 -17.42 41.15 16.46
CA ARG A 224 -18.87 41.18 16.15
C ARG A 224 -19.69 42.08 17.08
N PHE A 225 -19.15 42.46 18.24
CA PHE A 225 -19.86 43.29 19.24
C PHE A 225 -19.56 44.79 19.16
N LEU A 226 -18.64 45.23 18.32
CA LEU A 226 -18.22 46.65 18.26
C LEU A 226 -18.93 47.48 17.18
N TYR A 227 -19.80 46.86 16.36
CA TYR A 227 -20.51 47.54 15.27
C TYR A 227 -22.03 47.23 15.22
N SER A 228 -22.66 46.92 16.36
CA SER A 228 -24.12 46.88 16.49
C SER A 228 -24.70 48.25 16.87
#